data_AF-A0A3D4Z1Y6-F1
#
_entry.id   AF-A0A3D4Z1Y6-F1
#
_cell.length_a   1.000
_cell.length_b   1.000
_cell.length_c   1.000
_cell.angle_alpha   90.00
_cell.angle_beta   90.00
_cell.angle_gamma   90.00
#
_symmetry.space_group_name_H-M   'P 1'
#
loop_
_entity.id
_entity.type
_entity.pdbx_description
1 polymer ?
#
loop_
_entity_poly.entity_id
_entity_poly.type
_entity_poly.pdbx_seq_one_letter_code
_entity_poly.pdbx_strand_id
1 'polypeptide(L)' 'MRYAVWNNKGGVGKSFLSFVLSTELANSNPDKKIILVDMCPQANVSEIVLGGNGKG' A
#
# COMPACT_ATOMS: atom_id res chain seq x y z
N MET A 1 10.61 2.60 -12.54
CA MET A 1 11.01 1.52 -11.62
C MET A 1 9.76 0.90 -11.01
N ARG A 2 9.71 -0.41 -10.76
CA ARG A 2 8.53 -1.12 -10.23
C ARG A 2 8.98 -2.01 -9.07
N TYR A 3 8.20 -2.04 -8.00
CA TYR A 3 8.46 -2.83 -6.80
C TYR A 3 7.24 -3.68 -6.46
N ALA A 4 7.46 -4.83 -5.83
CA ALA A 4 6.40 -5.71 -5.34
C ALA A 4 6.72 -6.16 -3.92
N VAL A 5 5.71 -6.10 -3.04
CA VAL A 5 5.80 -6.60 -1.66
C VAL A 5 5.05 -7.92 -1.58
N TRP A 6 5.78 -9.02 -1.35
CA TRP A 6 5.20 -10.36 -1.28
C TRP A 6 5.80 -11.19 -0.13
N ASN A 7 4.95 -12.03 0.48
CA ASN A 7 5.28 -13.01 1.50
C ASN A 7 4.19 -14.09 1.51
N ASN A 8 4.58 -15.37 1.65
CA ASN A 8 3.71 -16.54 1.77
C ASN A 8 2.89 -16.61 3.07
N LYS A 9 3.18 -15.75 4.06
CA LYS A 9 2.45 -15.68 5.32
C LYS A 9 1.52 -14.45 5.38
N GLY A 10 0.25 -14.66 5.71
CA GLY A 10 -0.71 -13.60 6.03
C GLY A 10 -0.42 -12.93 7.38
N GLY A 11 -0.86 -11.68 7.56
CA GLY A 11 -0.77 -10.98 8.86
C GLY A 11 0.63 -10.51 9.29
N VAL A 12 1.61 -10.50 8.38
CA VAL A 12 3.01 -10.11 8.67
C VAL A 12 3.33 -8.64 8.35
N GLY A 13 2.31 -7.81 8.09
CA GLY A 13 2.50 -6.37 7.85
C GLY A 13 2.78 -5.94 6.39
N LYS A 14 2.58 -6.81 5.38
CA LYS A 14 2.77 -6.45 3.96
C LYS A 14 1.99 -5.21 3.53
N SER A 15 0.70 -5.13 3.88
CA SER A 15 -0.16 -4.03 3.48
C SER A 15 0.25 -2.71 4.14
N PHE A 16 0.60 -2.78 5.43
CA PHE A 16 1.14 -1.64 6.17
C PHE A 16 2.47 -1.14 5.57
N LEU A 17 3.41 -2.07 5.27
CA LEU A 17 4.67 -1.71 4.62
C LEU A 17 4.44 -1.08 3.24
N SER A 18 3.49 -1.61 2.46
CA SER A 18 3.15 -1.06 1.14
C SER A 18 2.59 0.36 1.24
N PHE A 19 1.73 0.60 2.23
CA PHE A 19 1.20 1.94 2.53
C PHE A 19 2.34 2.90 2.87
N VAL A 20 3.16 2.60 3.88
CA VAL A 20 4.28 3.46 4.32
C VAL A 20 5.27 3.74 3.18
N LEU A 21 5.67 2.71 2.42
CA LEU A 21 6.59 2.90 1.30
C LEU A 21 5.99 3.82 0.22
N SER A 22 4.71 3.66 -0.10
CA SER A 22 4.06 4.48 -1.13
C SER A 22 3.94 5.94 -0.70
N THR A 23 3.60 6.20 0.56
CA THR A 23 3.48 7.56 1.10
C THR A 23 4.83 8.25 1.21
N GLU A 24 5.86 7.55 1.69
CA GLU A 24 7.21 8.11 1.77
C GLU A 24 7.81 8.40 0.40
N LEU A 25 7.57 7.52 -0.59
CA LEU A 25 7.99 7.75 -1.97
C LEU A 25 7.29 8.96 -2.59
N ALA A 26 5.98 9.11 -2.36
CA ALA A 26 5.22 10.25 -2.87
C ALA A 26 5.67 11.55 -2.19
N ASN A 27 5.84 11.54 -0.87
CA ASN A 27 6.29 12.69 -0.09
C ASN A 27 7.70 13.16 -0.47
N SER A 28 8.63 12.21 -0.65
CA SER A 28 10.02 12.51 -1.02
C SER A 28 10.21 12.86 -2.49
N ASN A 29 9.18 12.69 -3.34
CA ASN A 29 9.26 12.94 -4.78
C ASN A 29 7.99 13.66 -5.28
N PRO A 30 7.78 14.93 -4.91
CA PRO A 30 6.54 15.66 -5.21
C PRO A 30 6.23 15.78 -6.71
N ASP A 31 7.25 15.77 -7.56
CA ASP A 31 7.09 15.88 -9.02
C ASP A 31 6.79 14.53 -9.70
N LYS A 32 6.78 13.42 -8.95
CA LYS A 32 6.57 12.08 -9.50
C LYS A 32 5.19 11.55 -9.14
N LYS A 33 4.51 10.98 -10.14
CA LYS A 33 3.29 10.20 -9.92
C LYS A 33 3.64 8.81 -9.40
N ILE A 34 3.27 8.52 -8.17
CA ILE A 34 3.39 7.20 -7.55
C ILE A 34 2.05 6.47 -7.70
N ILE A 35 2.09 5.24 -8.24
CA ILE A 35 0.91 4.40 -8.42
C ILE A 35 1.04 3.19 -7.49
N LEU A 36 0.07 3.04 -6.59
CA LEU A 36 -0.07 1.87 -5.73
C LEU A 36 -1.10 0.91 -6.34
N VAL A 37 -0.72 -0.35 -6.49
CA VAL A 37 -1.58 -1.40 -7.07
C VAL A 37 -1.83 -2.46 -6.01
N ASP A 38 -3.09 -2.61 -5.59
CA ASP A 38 -3.51 -3.67 -4.68
C ASP A 38 -3.88 -4.92 -5.47
N MET A 39 -3.13 -6.00 -5.26
CA MET A 39 -3.39 -7.30 -5.87
C MET A 39 -3.90 -8.33 -4.84
N CYS A 40 -4.18 -7.90 -3.60
CA CYS A 40 -4.70 -8.76 -2.55
C CYS A 40 -6.21 -8.92 -2.75
N PRO A 41 -6.77 -10.15 -2.86
CA PRO A 41 -8.22 -10.34 -2.98
C PRO A 41 -9.03 -9.71 -1.82
N GLN A 42 -8.41 -9.59 -0.65
CA GLN A 42 -8.97 -8.98 0.56
C GLN A 42 -8.95 -7.45 0.53
N ALA A 43 -8.40 -6.81 -0.50
CA ALA A 43 -8.32 -5.35 -0.64
C ALA A 43 -7.65 -4.60 0.54
N ASN A 44 -6.85 -5.29 1.36
CA ASN A 44 -6.27 -4.75 2.59
C ASN A 44 -5.44 -3.47 2.38
N VAL A 45 -4.76 -3.32 1.23
CA VAL A 45 -3.99 -2.09 0.96
C VAL A 45 -4.95 -0.95 0.61
N SER A 46 -5.96 -1.25 -0.22
CA SER A 46 -6.99 -0.29 -0.61
C SER A 46 -7.76 0.22 0.61
N GLU A 47 -8.14 -0.66 1.53
CA GLU A 47 -8.80 -0.27 2.79
C GLU A 47 -7.94 0.71 3.60
N ILE A 48 -6.65 0.43 3.81
CA ILE A 48 -5.78 1.32 4.58
C ILE A 48 -5.68 2.71 3.92
N VAL A 49 -5.51 2.76 2.60
CA VAL A 49 -5.26 4.01 1.86
C VAL A 49 -6.53 4.85 1.72
N LEU A 50 -7.70 4.23 1.62
CA LEU A 50 -8.98 4.89 1.31
C LEU A 50 -9.85 5.16 2.55
N GLY A 51 -9.30 5.00 3.77
CA GLY A 51 -10.01 5.34 5.02
C GLY A 51 -10.84 4.20 5.62
N GLY A 52 -10.53 2.94 5.27
CA GLY A 52 -11.12 1.73 5.84
C GLY A 52 -12.53 1.42 5.33
N ASN A 53 -13.19 0.45 5.96
CA ASN A 53 -14.54 -0.01 5.60
C ASN A 53 -15.68 0.91 6.10
N GLY A 54 -15.50 2.23 6.02
CA GLY A 54 -16.52 3.22 6.36
C GLY A 54 -16.88 3.29 7.86
N LYS A 55 -16.08 2.67 8.72
CA LYS A 55 -16.16 2.77 10.20
C LYS A 55 -14.86 3.25 10.84
N GLY A 56 -13.94 3.78 10.03
CA GLY A 56 -12.66 4.32 10.46
C GLY A 56 -12.83 5.58 11.30
#